data_AF-A0A818A524-F1
#
_entry.id   AF-A0A818A524-F1
#
_cell.length_a   1.000
_cell.length_b   1.000
_cell.length_c   1.000
_cell.angle_alpha   90.00
_cell.angle_beta   90.00
_cell.angle_gamma   90.00
#
_symmetry.space_group_name_H-M   'P 1'
#
loop_
_entity.id
_entity.type
_entity.pdbx_description
1 polymer ?
#
loop_
_entity_poly.entity_id
_entity_poly.type
_entity_poly.pdbx_seq_one_letter_code
_entity_poly.pdbx_strand_id
1 'polypeptide(L)'
;MLNKALRIPAADVLYKLRLFIQDLFHQIQNESVSDSITVYLGQTIQRDDFASLQKAFSNNNLIAFSQFLFCSTDQLRAICVAKRLSPLNDNFMSIIIHIDMPANTKCATISSCRYFIDNGKDVLLNMSTMARIVKVEKESLKENQIASIYSTLVLSESQQNIEQILESKRTEIKSFAPLISLIKLMVLMNQQIAAEHVVETMFNDDTSKENSTTQAEIAACCYCLTTSCRNQDNSNVPLNCIFFH
;
A
#
# COMPACT_ATOMS: atom_id res chain seq x y z
N MET A 1 -11.71 -4.99 1.67
CA MET A 1 -12.13 -4.01 0.64
C MET A 1 -11.05 -2.94 0.44
N LEU A 2 -10.72 -2.14 1.46
CA LEU A 2 -9.69 -1.08 1.37
C LEU A 2 -8.32 -1.59 0.88
N ASN A 3 -7.74 -2.60 1.53
CA ASN A 3 -6.46 -3.18 1.10
C ASN A 3 -6.47 -3.72 -0.34
N LYS A 4 -7.61 -4.16 -0.85
CA LYS A 4 -7.76 -4.58 -2.25
C LYS A 4 -7.74 -3.35 -3.18
N ALA A 5 -8.45 -2.28 -2.82
CA ALA A 5 -8.49 -1.02 -3.57
C ALA A 5 -7.14 -0.28 -3.57
N LEU A 6 -6.31 -0.49 -2.55
CA LEU A 6 -4.93 0.04 -2.49
C LEU A 6 -3.95 -0.76 -3.34
N ARG A 7 -4.12 -2.09 -3.45
CA ARG A 7 -3.28 -2.95 -4.30
C ARG A 7 -3.62 -2.85 -5.78
N ILE A 8 -4.91 -2.87 -6.08
CA ILE A 8 -5.46 -2.65 -7.42
C ILE A 8 -6.20 -1.32 -7.32
N PRO A 9 -5.60 -0.21 -7.80
CA PRO A 9 -6.15 1.13 -7.64
C PRO A 9 -7.60 1.22 -8.12
N ALA A 10 -8.53 1.03 -7.19
CA ALA A 10 -9.97 1.12 -7.43
C ALA A 10 -10.41 2.51 -6.96
N ALA A 11 -10.27 3.46 -7.87
CA ALA A 11 -10.27 4.87 -7.53
C ALA A 11 -11.61 5.37 -6.98
N ASP A 12 -12.71 4.73 -7.37
CA ASP A 12 -14.06 4.93 -6.82
C ASP A 12 -14.12 4.57 -5.33
N VAL A 13 -13.56 3.42 -4.95
CA VAL A 13 -13.50 2.95 -3.56
C VAL A 13 -12.56 3.84 -2.74
N LEU A 14 -11.40 4.21 -3.31
CA LEU A 14 -10.45 5.10 -2.66
C LEU A 14 -11.04 6.50 -2.43
N TYR A 15 -11.78 7.04 -3.40
CA TYR A 15 -12.47 8.31 -3.25
C TYR A 15 -13.51 8.25 -2.12
N LYS A 16 -14.34 7.20 -2.07
CA LYS A 16 -15.35 7.02 -1.02
C LYS A 16 -14.72 6.86 0.37
N LEU A 17 -13.58 6.19 0.47
CA LEU A 17 -12.88 5.93 1.73
C LEU A 17 -11.81 7.00 2.07
N ARG A 18 -11.67 8.07 1.29
CA ARG A 18 -10.55 9.02 1.40
C ARG A 18 -10.39 9.62 2.81
N LEU A 19 -11.49 10.02 3.44
CA LEU A 19 -11.48 10.60 4.78
C LEU A 19 -11.08 9.55 5.83
N PHE A 20 -11.64 8.34 5.71
CA PHE A 20 -11.26 7.22 6.58
C PHE A 20 -9.78 6.85 6.46
N ILE A 21 -9.24 6.82 5.24
CA ILE A 21 -7.82 6.55 4.99
C ILE A 21 -6.95 7.64 5.63
N GLN A 22 -7.33 8.90 5.49
CA GLN A 22 -6.62 10.04 6.07
C GLN A 22 -6.62 9.96 7.61
N ASP A 23 -7.77 9.71 8.22
CA ASP A 23 -7.89 9.59 9.68
C ASP A 23 -7.09 8.40 10.20
N LEU A 24 -7.18 7.24 9.55
CA LEU A 24 -6.43 6.05 9.92
C LEU A 24 -4.91 6.29 9.80
N PHE A 25 -4.47 6.95 8.72
CA PHE A 25 -3.08 7.34 8.54
C PHE A 25 -2.61 8.23 9.69
N HIS A 26 -3.37 9.27 10.05
CA HIS A 26 -3.01 10.18 11.15
C HIS A 26 -2.95 9.48 12.49
N GLN A 27 -3.91 8.58 12.79
CA GLN A 27 -3.91 7.80 14.02
C GLN A 27 -2.64 6.93 14.13
N ILE A 28 -2.26 6.25 13.06
CA ILE A 28 -1.05 5.41 13.04
C ILE A 28 0.23 6.26 13.22
N GLN A 29 0.29 7.48 12.66
CA GLN A 29 1.45 8.37 12.78
C GLN A 29 1.68 8.89 14.21
N ASN A 30 0.62 8.93 15.02
CA ASN A 30 0.67 9.41 16.39
C ASN A 30 1.12 8.33 17.40
N GLU A 31 1.22 7.08 16.96
CA GLU A 31 1.69 5.97 17.78
C GLU A 31 3.02 5.42 17.24
N SER A 32 3.86 4.92 18.15
CA SER A 32 5.13 4.28 17.80
C SER A 32 5.53 3.24 18.82
N VAL A 33 6.23 2.21 18.35
CA VAL A 33 6.87 1.23 19.24
C VAL A 33 8.10 1.81 19.90
N SER A 34 8.23 1.63 21.22
CA SER A 34 9.38 2.13 21.99
C SER A 34 10.64 1.32 21.77
N ASP A 35 10.49 0.01 21.58
CA ASP A 35 11.58 -0.94 21.42
C ASP A 35 11.59 -1.52 20.00
N SER A 36 12.73 -2.09 19.61
CA SER A 36 12.79 -2.89 18.39
C SER A 36 12.04 -4.19 18.60
N ILE A 37 11.14 -4.51 17.67
CA ILE A 37 10.29 -5.70 17.72
C ILE A 37 10.28 -6.39 16.37
N THR A 38 10.06 -7.71 16.36
CA THR A 38 9.73 -8.44 15.14
C THR A 38 8.23 -8.66 15.08
N VAL A 39 7.62 -8.30 13.96
CA VAL A 39 6.21 -8.62 13.68
C VAL A 39 6.12 -9.63 12.55
N TYR A 40 5.08 -10.44 12.60
CA TYR A 40 4.83 -11.55 11.70
C TYR A 40 3.57 -11.30 10.90
N LEU A 41 3.68 -11.42 9.57
CA LEU A 41 2.57 -11.32 8.63
C LEU A 41 2.37 -12.67 7.94
N GLY A 42 1.25 -13.32 8.22
CA GLY A 42 0.84 -14.52 7.49
C GLY A 42 0.01 -14.15 6.26
N GLN A 43 0.40 -14.64 5.08
CA GLN A 43 -0.36 -14.39 3.84
C GLN A 43 -0.16 -15.51 2.82
N THR A 44 -0.90 -15.42 1.70
CA THR A 44 -0.63 -16.21 0.50
C THR A 44 -0.05 -15.34 -0.60
N ILE A 45 0.75 -15.95 -1.45
CA ILE A 45 1.42 -15.30 -2.58
C ILE A 45 1.42 -16.24 -3.79
N GLN A 46 1.39 -15.70 -5.01
CA GLN A 46 1.62 -16.51 -6.21
C GLN A 46 3.04 -17.06 -6.23
N ARG A 47 3.22 -18.26 -6.76
CA ARG A 47 4.54 -18.89 -6.88
C ARG A 47 5.50 -18.09 -7.77
N ASP A 48 4.98 -17.43 -8.80
CA ASP A 48 5.76 -16.56 -9.71
C ASP A 48 6.23 -15.29 -9.00
N ASP A 49 5.38 -14.68 -8.17
CA ASP A 49 5.75 -13.53 -7.33
C ASP A 49 6.78 -13.95 -6.27
N PHE A 50 6.63 -15.13 -5.68
CA PHE A 50 7.61 -15.66 -4.74
C PHE A 50 8.98 -15.90 -5.41
N ALA A 51 9.01 -16.43 -6.64
CA ALA A 51 10.23 -16.57 -7.41
C ALA A 51 10.86 -15.20 -7.73
N SER A 52 10.03 -14.19 -7.98
CA SER A 52 10.47 -12.80 -8.17
C SER A 52 11.06 -12.21 -6.89
N LEU A 53 10.49 -12.51 -5.71
CA LEU A 53 11.07 -12.12 -4.42
C LEU A 53 12.42 -12.77 -4.16
N GLN A 54 12.59 -14.05 -4.52
CA GLN A 54 13.89 -14.72 -4.43
C GLN A 54 14.95 -14.04 -5.31
N LYS A 55 14.58 -13.62 -6.53
CA LYS A 55 15.47 -12.84 -7.40
C LYS A 55 15.76 -11.44 -6.82
N ALA A 56 14.74 -10.78 -6.28
CA ALA A 56 14.86 -9.46 -5.66
C ALA A 56 15.81 -9.48 -4.44
N PHE A 57 15.75 -10.54 -3.63
CA PHE A 57 16.70 -10.78 -2.55
C PHE A 57 18.16 -10.80 -3.06
N SER A 58 18.45 -11.54 -4.13
CA SER A 58 19.80 -11.63 -4.70
C SER A 58 20.38 -10.27 -5.15
N ASN A 59 19.52 -9.29 -5.41
CA ASN A 59 19.91 -7.94 -5.85
C ASN A 59 19.83 -6.89 -4.72
N ASN A 60 19.57 -7.31 -3.47
CA ASN A 60 19.41 -6.41 -2.32
C ASN A 60 18.29 -5.36 -2.54
N ASN A 61 17.21 -5.76 -3.19
CA ASN A 61 16.08 -4.88 -3.52
C ASN A 61 15.16 -4.63 -2.32
N LEU A 62 14.41 -3.54 -2.40
CA LEU A 62 13.34 -3.18 -1.46
C LEU A 62 11.99 -3.75 -1.91
N ILE A 63 11.18 -4.16 -0.95
CA ILE A 63 9.76 -4.42 -1.12
C ILE A 63 9.01 -3.20 -0.59
N ALA A 64 8.09 -2.66 -1.39
CA ALA A 64 7.14 -1.65 -0.95
C ALA A 64 5.75 -2.27 -0.81
N PHE A 65 5.08 -1.97 0.29
CA PHE A 65 3.70 -2.40 0.55
C PHE A 65 2.76 -1.20 0.36
N SER A 66 1.89 -1.29 -0.65
CA SER A 66 0.90 -0.24 -0.96
C SER A 66 -0.32 -0.25 -0.03
N GLN A 67 -0.47 -1.29 0.78
CA GLN A 67 -1.61 -1.50 1.66
C GLN A 67 -1.21 -1.37 3.15
N PHE A 68 -2.19 -1.16 4.02
CA PHE A 68 -1.99 -1.32 5.46
C PHE A 68 -1.68 -2.78 5.78
N LEU A 69 -0.67 -3.03 6.62
CA LEU A 69 -0.28 -4.38 7.01
C LEU A 69 -0.78 -4.67 8.41
N PHE A 70 -1.66 -5.66 8.51
CA PHE A 70 -2.10 -6.20 9.78
C PHE A 70 -1.16 -7.33 10.16
N CYS A 71 -0.32 -7.09 11.16
CA CYS A 71 0.71 -8.00 11.63
C CYS A 71 0.45 -8.41 13.08
N SER A 72 1.18 -9.43 13.54
CA SER A 72 1.11 -9.91 14.91
C SER A 72 2.52 -10.02 15.49
N THR A 73 2.74 -9.69 16.76
CA THR A 73 3.97 -10.01 17.50
C THR A 73 4.03 -11.48 17.90
N ASP A 74 2.94 -12.23 17.74
CA ASP A 74 2.86 -13.67 17.92
C ASP A 74 2.95 -14.41 16.59
N GLN A 75 4.04 -15.16 16.40
CA GLN A 75 4.32 -15.94 15.19
C GLN A 75 3.27 -17.04 14.96
N LEU A 76 2.77 -17.70 16.02
CA LEU A 76 1.77 -18.77 15.89
C LEU A 76 0.47 -18.23 15.31
N ARG A 77 0.11 -17.00 15.68
CA ARG A 77 -1.06 -16.34 15.11
C ARG A 77 -0.89 -16.06 13.62
N ALA A 78 0.29 -15.58 13.20
CA ALA A 78 0.60 -15.38 11.78
C ALA A 78 0.58 -16.70 11.00
N ILE A 79 1.12 -17.79 11.56
CA ILE A 79 1.03 -19.14 10.98
C ILE A 79 -0.44 -19.55 10.78
N CYS A 80 -1.28 -19.38 11.81
CA CYS A 80 -2.71 -19.69 11.73
C CYS A 80 -3.41 -18.89 10.63
N VAL A 81 -3.08 -17.61 10.46
CA VAL A 81 -3.61 -16.77 9.38
C VAL A 81 -3.15 -17.29 8.01
N ALA A 82 -1.85 -17.55 7.82
CA ALA A 82 -1.32 -18.08 6.56
C ALA A 82 -1.94 -19.44 6.17
N LYS A 83 -2.25 -20.28 7.15
CA LYS A 83 -2.95 -21.57 6.94
C LYS A 83 -4.43 -21.41 6.62
N ARG A 84 -5.12 -20.45 7.23
CA ARG A 84 -6.53 -20.15 6.92
C ARG A 84 -6.68 -19.54 5.53
N LEU A 85 -5.68 -18.78 5.10
CA LEU A 85 -5.59 -18.22 3.75
C LEU A 85 -5.09 -19.22 2.72
N SER A 86 -4.76 -20.46 3.12
CA SER A 86 -4.20 -21.50 2.25
C SER A 86 -4.94 -21.57 0.92
N PRO A 87 -4.20 -21.68 -0.18
CA PRO A 87 -4.76 -21.38 -1.48
C PRO A 87 -5.71 -22.45 -2.01
N LEU A 88 -6.65 -22.00 -2.83
CA LEU A 88 -7.63 -22.84 -3.53
C LEU A 88 -7.01 -23.63 -4.69
N ASN A 89 -5.79 -23.28 -5.13
CA ASN A 89 -5.10 -23.96 -6.24
C ASN A 89 -3.57 -23.97 -6.04
N ASP A 90 -2.90 -24.79 -6.85
CA ASP A 90 -1.45 -24.98 -6.80
C ASP A 90 -0.63 -23.77 -7.28
N ASN A 91 -1.22 -22.69 -7.77
CA ASN A 91 -0.43 -21.54 -8.24
C ASN A 91 0.00 -20.60 -7.11
N PHE A 92 -0.55 -20.80 -5.91
CA PHE A 92 -0.22 -20.00 -4.75
C PHE A 92 0.49 -20.85 -3.69
N MET A 93 1.11 -20.17 -2.74
CA MET A 93 1.69 -20.78 -1.55
C MET A 93 1.50 -19.89 -0.33
N SER A 94 1.43 -20.51 0.84
CA SER A 94 1.39 -19.79 2.11
C SER A 94 2.80 -19.34 2.49
N ILE A 95 2.90 -18.11 3.00
CA ILE A 95 4.15 -17.53 3.45
C ILE A 95 3.96 -16.80 4.78
N ILE A 96 5.07 -16.67 5.50
CA ILE A 96 5.18 -15.79 6.66
C ILE A 96 6.29 -14.80 6.40
N ILE A 97 5.97 -13.52 6.56
CA ILE A 97 6.96 -12.45 6.49
C ILE A 97 7.28 -12.03 7.92
N HIS A 98 8.57 -12.16 8.27
CA HIS A 98 9.18 -11.65 9.48
C HIS A 98 9.67 -10.25 9.17
N ILE A 99 9.15 -9.26 9.89
CA ILE A 99 9.48 -7.85 9.69
C ILE A 99 10.11 -7.34 10.97
N ASP A 100 11.42 -7.15 10.94
CA ASP A 100 12.16 -6.50 12.03
C ASP A 100 11.90 -4.99 11.97
N MET A 101 11.24 -4.47 13.01
CA MET A 101 10.91 -3.07 13.16
C MET A 101 11.90 -2.43 14.14
N PRO A 102 12.61 -1.36 13.74
CA PRO A 102 13.42 -0.59 14.67
C PRO A 102 12.53 0.16 15.69
N ALA A 103 13.13 0.57 16.80
CA ALA A 103 12.49 1.47 17.76
C ALA A 103 12.00 2.76 17.07
N ASN A 104 10.96 3.37 17.62
CA ASN A 104 10.26 4.55 17.10
C ASN A 104 9.55 4.36 15.75
N THR A 105 9.44 3.13 15.25
CA THR A 105 8.63 2.85 14.06
C THR A 105 7.17 3.24 14.32
N LYS A 106 6.57 3.96 13.36
CA LYS A 106 5.16 4.37 13.41
C LYS A 106 4.23 3.20 13.11
N CYS A 107 3.40 2.85 14.07
CA CYS A 107 2.43 1.77 13.97
C CYS A 107 1.36 1.93 15.05
N ALA A 108 0.14 1.44 14.78
CA ALA A 108 -0.89 1.36 15.80
C ALA A 108 -0.88 -0.01 16.47
N THR A 109 -0.95 -0.04 17.80
CA THR A 109 -1.05 -1.31 18.54
C THR A 109 -2.48 -1.51 19.01
N ILE A 110 -3.08 -2.64 18.64
CA ILE A 110 -4.54 -2.83 18.78
C ILE A 110 -4.96 -3.16 20.22
N SER A 111 -4.00 -3.33 21.14
CA SER A 111 -4.25 -3.41 22.60
C SER A 111 -5.08 -2.26 23.15
N SER A 112 -5.01 -1.08 22.53
CA SER A 112 -5.77 0.10 22.97
C SER A 112 -7.27 0.01 22.62
N CYS A 113 -7.64 -0.90 21.72
CA CYS A 113 -8.98 -1.00 21.17
C CYS A 113 -9.80 -2.00 21.99
N ARG A 114 -10.65 -1.47 22.90
CA ARG A 114 -11.45 -2.24 23.89
C ARG A 114 -12.27 -3.42 23.34
N TYR A 115 -12.50 -3.46 22.03
CA TYR A 115 -13.28 -4.52 21.37
C TYR A 115 -12.45 -5.79 21.09
N PHE A 116 -11.12 -5.68 21.01
CA PHE A 116 -10.24 -6.81 20.77
C PHE A 116 -9.69 -7.32 22.10
N ILE A 117 -10.22 -8.46 22.55
CA ILE A 117 -9.84 -9.13 23.80
C ILE A 117 -8.41 -9.71 23.73
N ASP A 118 -7.82 -9.76 22.54
CA ASP A 118 -6.51 -10.38 22.33
C ASP A 118 -5.39 -9.41 22.75
N ASN A 119 -4.56 -9.86 23.69
CA ASN A 119 -3.60 -9.13 24.53
C ASN A 119 -2.53 -8.28 23.80
N GLY A 120 -2.90 -7.33 22.95
CA GLY A 120 -1.95 -6.38 22.34
C GLY A 120 -0.95 -6.98 21.37
N LYS A 121 -1.25 -8.18 20.85
CA LYS A 121 -0.37 -8.87 19.91
C LYS A 121 -0.50 -8.36 18.48
N ASP A 122 -1.60 -7.68 18.16
CA ASP A 122 -1.84 -7.19 16.80
C ASP A 122 -1.29 -5.78 16.61
N VAL A 123 -0.57 -5.59 15.51
CA VAL A 123 0.10 -4.36 15.11
C VAL A 123 -0.37 -3.99 13.71
N LEU A 124 -0.79 -2.74 13.52
CA LEU A 124 -1.17 -2.20 12.22
C LEU A 124 -0.08 -1.24 11.72
N LEU A 125 0.57 -1.63 10.63
CA LEU A 125 1.52 -0.79 9.90
C LEU A 125 0.81 0.04 8.85
N ASN A 126 1.36 1.23 8.61
CA ASN A 126 0.82 2.16 7.65
C ASN A 126 0.97 1.67 6.20
N MET A 127 0.13 2.20 5.31
CA MET A 127 0.40 2.14 3.87
C MET A 127 1.72 2.85 3.55
N SER A 128 2.40 2.47 2.46
CA SER A 128 3.76 2.94 2.09
C SER A 128 4.91 2.42 2.96
N THR A 129 4.69 1.34 3.70
CA THR A 129 5.75 0.63 4.40
C THR A 129 6.73 0.02 3.40
N MET A 130 8.03 0.25 3.60
CA MET A 130 9.10 -0.38 2.81
C MET A 130 9.93 -1.31 3.70
N ALA A 131 10.30 -2.47 3.16
CA ALA A 131 11.14 -3.43 3.85
C ALA A 131 12.23 -3.95 2.92
N ARG A 132 13.42 -4.17 3.46
CA ARG A 132 14.54 -4.81 2.77
C ARG A 132 14.50 -6.30 3.07
N ILE A 133 14.56 -7.13 2.04
CA ILE A 133 14.62 -8.59 2.21
C ILE A 133 16.02 -8.95 2.69
N VAL A 134 16.10 -9.65 3.82
CA VAL A 134 17.34 -10.15 4.41
C VAL A 134 17.56 -11.62 4.09
N LYS A 135 16.47 -12.40 3.99
CA LYS A 135 16.56 -13.84 3.75
C LYS A 135 15.24 -14.39 3.23
N VAL A 136 15.30 -15.41 2.39
CA VAL A 136 14.12 -16.18 1.97
C VAL A 136 14.41 -17.66 2.16
N GLU A 137 13.64 -18.31 3.03
CA GLU A 137 13.76 -19.74 3.33
C GLU A 137 12.50 -20.47 2.89
N LYS A 138 12.68 -21.56 2.14
CA LYS A 138 11.64 -22.56 1.99
C LYS A 138 11.83 -23.57 3.11
N GLU A 139 10.93 -23.59 4.09
CA GLU A 139 10.97 -24.66 5.09
C GLU A 139 10.60 -25.98 4.41
N SER A 140 11.60 -26.84 4.25
CA SER A 140 11.48 -28.19 3.71
C SER A 140 11.22 -29.16 4.87
N LEU A 141 10.10 -29.01 5.59
CA LEU A 141 9.70 -29.96 6.62
C LEU A 141 8.23 -30.35 6.45
N LYS A 142 8.02 -31.68 6.48
CA LYS A 142 6.97 -32.48 5.84
C LYS A 142 5.52 -32.26 6.28
N GLU A 143 5.19 -31.19 7.01
CA GLU A 143 3.83 -31.05 7.54
C GLU A 143 3.19 -29.67 7.33
N ASN A 144 3.92 -28.61 7.00
CA ASN A 144 3.33 -27.30 6.77
C ASN A 144 4.13 -26.50 5.74
N GLN A 145 3.79 -26.64 4.45
CA GLN A 145 4.45 -25.96 3.30
C GLN A 145 4.34 -24.42 3.34
N ILE A 146 4.89 -23.78 4.36
CA ILE A 146 4.90 -22.34 4.53
C ILE A 146 6.34 -21.87 4.36
N ALA A 147 6.58 -20.94 3.44
CA ALA A 147 7.90 -20.35 3.28
C ALA A 147 8.05 -19.10 4.18
N SER A 148 9.25 -18.90 4.70
CA SER A 148 9.57 -17.79 5.59
C SER A 148 10.40 -16.75 4.86
N ILE A 149 9.98 -15.49 4.94
CA ILE A 149 10.68 -14.34 4.36
C ILE A 149 11.09 -13.45 5.52
N TYR A 150 12.39 -13.20 5.65
CA TYR A 150 12.92 -12.30 6.67
C TYR A 150 13.24 -10.96 6.04
N SER A 151 12.78 -9.91 6.69
CA SER A 151 12.89 -8.55 6.19
C SER A 151 13.09 -7.58 7.34
N THR A 152 13.75 -6.46 7.04
CA THR A 152 13.93 -5.36 7.98
C THR A 152 13.24 -4.13 7.43
N LEU A 153 12.46 -3.47 8.27
CA LEU A 153 11.78 -2.24 7.89
C LEU A 153 12.80 -1.15 7.54
N VAL A 154 12.53 -0.43 6.46
CA VAL A 154 13.31 0.75 6.07
C VAL A 154 12.51 1.99 6.44
N LEU A 155 13.01 2.74 7.42
CA LEU A 155 12.49 4.05 7.75
C LEU A 155 12.87 5.02 6.62
N SER A 156 11.89 5.74 6.06
CA SER A 156 12.10 6.65 4.93
C SER A 156 13.23 7.65 5.20
N GLU A 157 13.29 8.17 6.42
CA GLU A 157 14.31 9.13 6.91
C GLU A 157 15.75 8.62 6.83
N SER A 158 15.94 7.30 6.73
CA SER A 158 17.26 6.68 6.66
C SER A 158 17.83 6.61 5.23
N GLN A 159 17.05 6.93 4.19
CA GLN A 159 17.46 6.80 2.79
C GLN A 159 17.20 8.08 1.99
N GLN A 160 18.11 9.04 2.12
CA GLN A 160 18.09 10.35 1.46
C GLN A 160 17.80 10.26 -0.06
N ASN A 161 18.32 9.25 -0.75
CA ASN A 161 18.10 9.08 -2.20
C ASN A 161 16.63 8.75 -2.55
N ILE A 162 15.96 7.94 -1.72
CA ILE A 162 14.56 7.59 -1.95
C ILE A 162 13.66 8.77 -1.62
N GLU A 163 13.96 9.47 -0.52
CA GLU A 163 13.23 10.68 -0.15
C GLU A 163 13.33 11.75 -1.24
N GLN A 164 14.51 12.00 -1.79
CA GLN A 164 14.68 12.98 -2.89
C GLN A 164 13.86 12.63 -4.13
N ILE A 165 13.83 11.36 -4.53
CA ILE A 165 13.04 10.91 -5.69
C ILE A 165 11.54 11.06 -5.40
N LEU A 166 11.10 10.66 -4.19
CA LEU A 166 9.70 10.77 -3.78
C LEU A 166 9.26 12.24 -3.65
N GLU A 167 10.10 13.10 -3.09
CA GLU A 167 9.86 14.55 -2.96
C GLU A 167 9.70 15.18 -4.34
N SER A 168 10.61 14.86 -5.28
CA SER A 168 10.54 15.32 -6.67
C SER A 168 9.21 14.93 -7.31
N LYS A 169 8.82 13.66 -7.22
CA LYS A 169 7.52 13.19 -7.74
C LYS A 169 6.33 13.83 -7.03
N ARG A 170 6.40 14.04 -5.72
CA ARG A 170 5.36 14.74 -4.96
C ARG A 170 5.21 16.18 -5.43
N THR A 171 6.31 16.90 -5.65
CA THR A 171 6.26 18.29 -6.15
C THR A 171 5.67 18.38 -7.55
N GLU A 172 5.94 17.40 -8.42
CA GLU A 172 5.35 17.30 -9.77
C GLU A 172 3.82 17.10 -9.71
N ILE A 173 3.35 16.28 -8.75
CA ILE A 173 1.93 15.93 -8.59
C ILE A 173 1.17 16.99 -7.77
N LYS A 174 1.86 17.73 -6.90
CA LYS A 174 1.26 18.67 -5.96
C LYS A 174 0.45 19.71 -6.72
N SER A 175 -0.79 19.88 -6.30
CA SER A 175 -1.75 20.84 -6.85
C SER A 175 -2.43 21.57 -5.70
N PHE A 176 -3.16 22.62 -6.04
CA PHE A 176 -3.85 23.44 -5.04
C PHE A 176 -4.95 22.69 -4.29
N ALA A 177 -5.47 21.59 -4.85
CA ALA A 177 -6.43 20.71 -4.20
C ALA A 177 -5.97 19.23 -4.24
N PRO A 178 -6.18 18.45 -3.15
CA PRO A 178 -5.80 17.04 -3.08
C PRO A 178 -6.43 16.16 -4.18
N LEU A 179 -7.66 16.47 -4.59
CA LEU A 179 -8.37 15.71 -5.63
C LEU A 179 -7.73 15.90 -7.01
N ILE A 180 -7.23 17.10 -7.31
CA ILE A 180 -6.51 17.38 -8.55
C ILE A 180 -5.17 16.64 -8.56
N SER A 181 -4.47 16.60 -7.42
CA SER A 181 -3.28 15.78 -7.27
C SER A 181 -3.55 14.29 -7.49
N LEU A 182 -4.68 13.78 -7.00
CA LEU A 182 -5.10 12.40 -7.27
C LEU A 182 -5.32 12.15 -8.76
N ILE A 183 -6.06 13.01 -9.45
CA ILE A 183 -6.29 12.89 -10.90
C ILE A 183 -4.97 12.94 -11.68
N LYS A 184 -4.07 13.88 -11.35
CA LYS A 184 -2.73 13.95 -11.98
C LYS A 184 -1.93 12.67 -11.77
N LEU A 185 -1.94 12.12 -10.56
CA LEU A 185 -1.27 10.85 -10.27
C LEU A 185 -1.85 9.71 -11.11
N MET A 186 -3.18 9.61 -11.22
CA MET A 186 -3.84 8.58 -12.03
C MET A 186 -3.50 8.69 -13.51
N VAL A 187 -3.44 9.92 -14.04
CA VAL A 187 -2.98 10.18 -15.40
C VAL A 187 -1.53 9.72 -15.60
N LEU A 188 -0.62 10.06 -14.67
CA LEU A 188 0.77 9.62 -14.72
C LEU A 188 0.93 8.09 -14.67
N MET A 189 -0.01 7.42 -13.99
CA MET A 189 -0.07 5.95 -13.93
C MET A 189 -0.77 5.32 -15.15
N ASN A 190 -1.11 6.11 -16.18
CA ASN A 190 -1.86 5.69 -17.36
C ASN A 190 -3.25 5.09 -17.04
N GLN A 191 -3.89 5.56 -15.97
CA GLN A 191 -5.21 5.12 -15.51
C GLN A 191 -6.30 6.15 -15.85
N GLN A 192 -6.35 6.57 -17.11
CA GLN A 192 -7.17 7.69 -17.54
C GLN A 192 -8.68 7.43 -17.43
N ILE A 193 -9.12 6.23 -17.84
CA ILE A 193 -10.52 5.79 -17.74
C ILE A 193 -11.00 5.82 -16.27
N ALA A 194 -10.15 5.36 -15.35
CA ALA A 194 -10.48 5.38 -13.93
C ALA A 194 -10.56 6.82 -13.40
N ALA A 195 -9.70 7.71 -13.91
CA ALA A 195 -9.68 9.11 -13.51
C ALA A 195 -10.94 9.87 -13.98
N GLU A 196 -11.40 9.59 -15.20
CA GLU A 196 -12.69 10.10 -15.71
C GLU A 196 -13.85 9.66 -14.81
N HIS A 197 -13.91 8.37 -14.46
CA HIS A 197 -14.97 7.85 -13.61
C HIS A 197 -14.99 8.48 -12.20
N VAL A 198 -13.82 8.81 -11.65
CA VAL A 198 -13.72 9.53 -10.37
C VAL A 198 -14.28 10.94 -10.50
N VAL A 199 -13.97 11.64 -11.58
CA VAL A 199 -14.50 12.99 -11.84
C VAL A 199 -16.01 12.96 -12.05
N GLU A 200 -16.53 11.98 -12.77
CA GLU A 200 -17.99 11.76 -12.89
C GLU A 200 -18.64 11.50 -11.53
N THR A 201 -17.99 10.69 -10.68
CA THR A 201 -18.48 10.42 -9.33
C THR A 201 -18.50 11.69 -8.47
N MET A 202 -17.48 12.56 -8.60
CA MET A 202 -17.46 13.86 -7.93
C MET A 202 -18.57 14.79 -8.42
N PHE A 203 -18.81 14.81 -9.74
CA PHE A 203 -19.85 15.63 -10.35
C PHE A 203 -21.27 15.20 -9.93
N ASN A 204 -21.48 13.90 -9.77
CA ASN A 204 -22.77 13.33 -9.36
C ASN A 204 -23.01 13.34 -7.84
N ASP A 205 -21.99 13.68 -7.03
CA ASP A 205 -22.12 13.79 -5.57
C ASP A 205 -22.94 15.04 -5.22
N ASP A 206 -24.11 14.88 -4.58
CA ASP A 206 -24.99 16.01 -4.27
C ASP A 206 -24.37 17.03 -3.32
N THR A 207 -23.35 16.62 -2.53
CA THR A 207 -22.60 17.53 -1.65
C THR A 207 -21.66 18.49 -2.40
N SER A 208 -21.34 18.20 -3.66
CA SER A 208 -20.44 19.02 -4.49
C SER A 208 -21.15 20.16 -5.22
N LYS A 209 -22.48 20.08 -5.35
CA LYS A 209 -23.29 21.05 -6.10
C LYS A 209 -23.48 22.38 -5.38
N GLU A 210 -23.39 22.40 -4.05
CA GLU A 210 -23.63 23.59 -3.23
C GLU A 210 -22.37 24.41 -2.92
N ASN A 211 -21.17 23.84 -3.15
CA ASN A 211 -19.90 24.48 -2.81
C ASN A 211 -19.14 24.94 -4.06
N SER A 212 -19.00 26.27 -4.23
CA SER A 212 -18.28 26.89 -5.35
C SER A 212 -16.82 26.44 -5.46
N THR A 213 -16.20 26.07 -4.34
CA THR A 213 -14.81 25.59 -4.29
C THR A 213 -14.70 24.20 -4.92
N THR A 214 -15.64 23.31 -4.62
CA THR A 214 -15.67 21.94 -5.16
C THR A 214 -15.98 21.94 -6.65
N GLN A 215 -16.81 22.87 -7.13
CA GLN A 215 -17.05 23.06 -8.57
C GLN A 215 -15.79 23.52 -9.32
N ALA A 216 -15.00 24.43 -8.73
CA ALA A 216 -13.73 24.86 -9.31
C ALA A 216 -12.69 23.71 -9.35
N GLU A 217 -12.68 22.85 -8.32
CA GLU A 217 -11.84 21.65 -8.30
C GLU A 217 -12.23 20.64 -9.40
N ILE A 218 -13.54 20.38 -9.57
CA ILE A 218 -14.04 19.51 -10.64
C ILE A 218 -13.67 20.06 -12.02
N ALA A 219 -13.85 21.36 -12.26
CA ALA A 219 -13.47 22.00 -13.51
C ALA A 219 -11.96 21.86 -13.80
N ALA A 220 -11.11 22.02 -12.79
CA ALA A 220 -9.67 21.83 -12.91
C ALA A 220 -9.29 20.36 -13.17
N CYS A 221 -10.00 19.39 -12.57
CA CYS A 221 -9.83 17.97 -12.88
C CYS A 221 -10.17 17.65 -14.34
N CYS A 222 -11.29 18.16 -14.86
CA CYS A 222 -11.68 18.02 -16.27
C CYS A 222 -10.62 18.64 -17.22
N TYR A 223 -10.07 19.80 -16.85
CA TYR A 223 -8.99 20.42 -17.61
C TYR A 223 -7.73 19.54 -17.64
N CYS A 224 -7.32 18.97 -16.50
CA CYS A 224 -6.18 18.06 -16.45
C CYS A 224 -6.38 16.85 -17.39
N LEU A 225 -7.54 16.18 -17.32
CA LEU A 225 -7.86 15.04 -18.18
C LEU A 225 -7.82 15.38 -19.66
N THR A 226 -8.44 16.50 -20.05
CA THR A 226 -8.49 16.94 -21.46
C THR A 226 -7.11 17.30 -22.00
N THR A 227 -6.24 17.94 -21.20
CA THR A 227 -4.85 18.20 -21.61
C THR A 227 -4.04 16.93 -21.77
N SER A 228 -4.29 15.92 -20.93
CA SER A 228 -3.61 14.63 -21.00
C SER A 228 -4.06 13.78 -22.19
N CYS A 229 -5.36 13.73 -22.51
CA CYS A 229 -5.87 13.12 -23.75
C CYS A 229 -5.14 13.70 -24.98
N ARG A 230 -5.08 15.03 -25.07
CA ARG A 230 -4.44 15.73 -26.21
C ARG A 230 -2.94 15.48 -26.34
N ASN A 231 -2.26 15.21 -25.22
CA ASN A 231 -0.84 14.90 -25.23
C ASN A 231 -0.58 13.43 -25.59
N GLN A 232 -1.45 12.50 -25.18
CA GLN A 232 -1.34 11.08 -25.55
C GLN A 232 -1.57 10.84 -27.05
N ASP A 233 -2.48 11.60 -27.68
CA ASP A 233 -2.64 11.57 -29.15
C ASP A 233 -1.36 11.99 -29.91
N ASN A 234 -0.43 12.69 -29.24
CA ASN A 234 0.85 13.15 -29.79
C ASN A 234 2.08 12.35 -29.34
N SER A 235 1.97 11.42 -28.37
CA SER A 235 3.12 10.67 -27.85
C SER A 235 2.79 9.22 -27.51
N ASN A 236 3.06 8.32 -28.45
CA ASN A 236 3.13 6.87 -28.24
C ASN A 236 4.40 6.49 -27.46
N VAL A 237 4.39 6.53 -26.12
CA VAL A 237 5.38 5.80 -25.29
C VAL A 237 4.73 5.30 -23.99
N PRO A 238 4.65 3.98 -23.75
CA PRO A 238 4.16 3.45 -22.47
C PRO A 238 5.27 3.42 -21.42
N LEU A 239 5.00 3.99 -20.24
CA LEU A 239 5.82 3.81 -19.04
C LEU A 239 5.32 2.57 -18.27
N ASN A 240 6.09 1.48 -18.35
CA ASN A 240 5.86 0.27 -17.57
C ASN A 240 6.27 0.50 -16.10
N CYS A 241 5.29 0.67 -15.22
CA CYS A 241 5.49 0.46 -13.77
C CYS A 241 4.89 -0.89 -13.37
N ILE A 242 5.73 -1.79 -12.85
CA ILE A 242 5.33 -3.10 -12.35
C ILE A 242 4.75 -2.90 -10.93
N PHE A 243 3.47 -3.17 -10.74
CA PHE A 243 2.82 -3.27 -9.43
C PHE A 243 2.52 -4.75 -9.14
N PHE A 244 2.82 -5.20 -7.92
CA PHE A 244 2.49 -6.55 -7.45
C PHE A 244 1.00 -6.66 -7.08
N HIS A 245 0.36 -7.79 -7.41
CA HIS A 245 -1.06 -8.09 -7.17
C HIS A 245 -1.30 -9.00 -5.96
#